data_AF-A0A352UIL7-F1
#
_entry.id   AF-A0A352UIL7-F1
#
_cell.length_a   1.000
_cell.length_b   1.000
_cell.length_c   1.000
_cell.angle_alpha   90.00
_cell.angle_beta   90.00
_cell.angle_gamma   90.00
#
_symmetry.space_group_name_H-M   'P 1'
#
loop_
_entity.id
_entity.type
_entity.pdbx_description
1 polymer ?
#
loop_
_entity_poly.entity_id
_entity_poly.type
_entity_poly.pdbx_seq_one_letter_code
_entity_poly.pdbx_strand_id
1 'polypeptide(L)' 'MSTNEINHLFFARHGESEHQVTGLTGGWTDTPLTGSGRDQVSATAVYLLARAFRT' A
#
# COMPACT_ATOMS: atom_id res chain seq x y z
N MET A 1 -3.98 33.69 11.40
CA MET A 1 -3.18 32.47 11.16
C MET A 1 -4.02 31.58 10.26
N SER A 2 -3.59 31.24 9.04
CA SER A 2 -4.30 30.23 8.25
C SER A 2 -3.82 28.85 8.67
N THR A 3 -4.72 28.02 9.18
CA THR A 3 -4.48 26.59 9.32
C THR A 3 -4.40 26.00 7.92
N ASN A 4 -3.29 25.33 7.60
CA ASN A 4 -3.21 24.52 6.39
C ASN A 4 -4.18 23.35 6.60
N GLU A 5 -5.32 23.36 5.91
CA GLU A 5 -6.29 22.27 6.01
C GLU A 5 -5.78 21.06 5.22
N ILE A 6 -5.71 19.90 5.88
CA ILE A 6 -5.45 18.64 5.19
C ILE A 6 -6.76 18.21 4.54
N ASN A 7 -6.85 18.33 3.21
CA ASN A 7 -8.06 17.99 2.48
C ASN A 7 -8.15 16.49 2.12
N HIS A 8 -7.02 15.78 2.13
CA HIS A 8 -6.96 14.39 1.70
C HIS A 8 -6.05 13.56 2.59
N LEU A 9 -6.55 12.40 3.00
CA LEU A 9 -5.82 11.36 3.71
C LEU A 9 -6.01 10.04 2.97
N PHE A 10 -4.92 9.42 2.56
CA PHE A 10 -4.93 8.16 1.82
C PHE A 10 -4.39 7.03 2.69
N PHE A 11 -5.08 5.89 2.69
CA PHE A 11 -4.62 4.66 3.34
C PHE A 11 -4.24 3.65 2.26
N ALA A 12 -3.04 3.08 2.36
CA ALA A 12 -2.57 2.01 1.51
C ALA A 12 -2.11 0.84 2.38
N ARG A 13 -2.66 -0.36 2.11
CA ARG A 13 -2.14 -1.60 2.67
C ARG A 13 -0.96 -2.07 1.82
N HIS A 14 0.05 -2.65 2.45
CA HIS A 14 1.15 -3.31 1.72
C HIS A 14 0.62 -4.44 0.83
N GLY A 15 1.37 -4.79 -0.21
CA GLY A 15 1.06 -5.92 -1.07
C GLY A 15 1.20 -7.27 -0.37
N GLU A 16 0.88 -8.34 -1.08
CA GLU A 16 1.02 -9.71 -0.59
C GLU A 16 2.44 -10.04 -0.10
N SER A 17 2.54 -10.58 1.12
CA SER A 17 3.79 -11.06 1.73
C SER A 17 3.84 -12.58 1.80
N GLU A 18 5.03 -13.17 1.87
CA GLU A 18 5.21 -14.64 1.88
C GLU A 18 4.36 -15.37 2.92
N HIS A 19 4.27 -14.85 4.15
CA HIS A 19 3.46 -15.49 5.20
C HIS A 19 2.00 -15.71 4.81
N GLN A 20 1.44 -14.83 3.98
CA GLN A 20 0.03 -14.86 3.56
C GLN A 20 -0.27 -16.02 2.61
N VAL A 21 0.74 -16.50 1.87
CA VAL A 21 0.60 -17.59 0.90
C VAL A 21 1.17 -18.92 1.39
N THR A 22 1.94 -18.91 2.48
CA THR A 22 2.53 -20.13 3.07
C THR A 22 1.75 -20.66 4.28
N GLY A 23 0.54 -20.14 4.56
CA GLY A 23 -0.27 -20.56 5.69
C GLY A 23 0.30 -20.16 7.06
N LEU A 24 1.11 -19.09 7.10
CA LEU A 24 1.73 -18.58 8.32
C LEU A 24 1.07 -17.27 8.75
N THR A 25 1.08 -17.01 10.05
CA THR A 25 0.71 -15.69 10.58
C THR A 25 1.94 -14.79 10.58
N GLY A 26 1.85 -13.61 9.96
CA GLY A 26 2.97 -12.67 9.88
C GLY A 26 3.34 -12.04 11.23
N GLY A 27 2.34 -11.59 12.00
CA GLY A 27 2.57 -10.94 13.29
C GLY A 27 3.54 -9.76 13.16
N TRP A 28 4.64 -9.79 13.90
CA TRP A 28 5.72 -8.80 13.85
C TRP A 28 6.92 -9.28 13.01
N THR A 29 6.80 -10.42 12.34
CA THR A 29 7.87 -10.98 11.51
C THR A 29 7.98 -10.17 10.22
N ASP A 30 9.18 -9.66 9.96
CA ASP A 30 9.48 -8.98 8.71
C ASP A 30 9.65 -10.01 7.58
N THR A 31 8.56 -10.21 6.82
CA THR A 31 8.53 -11.17 5.71
C THR A 31 8.45 -10.40 4.39
N PRO A 32 9.22 -10.82 3.38
CA PRO A 32 9.29 -10.09 2.14
C PRO A 32 7.96 -10.15 1.37
N LEU A 33 7.76 -9.19 0.48
CA LEU A 33 6.68 -9.24 -0.51
C LEU A 33 6.93 -10.36 -1.52
N THR A 34 5.86 -10.99 -1.97
CA THR A 34 5.89 -11.91 -3.11
C THR A 34 6.10 -11.14 -4.42
N GLY A 35 6.26 -11.85 -5.54
CA GLY A 35 6.21 -11.23 -6.87
C GLY A 35 4.91 -10.47 -7.08
N SER A 36 3.78 -11.13 -6.82
CA SER A 36 2.43 -10.54 -6.87
C SER A 36 2.29 -9.33 -5.95
N GLY A 37 2.87 -9.38 -4.75
CA GLY A 37 2.87 -8.25 -3.81
C GLY A 37 3.57 -7.01 -4.35
N ARG A 38 4.68 -7.18 -5.08
CA ARG A 38 5.36 -6.05 -5.75
C ARG A 38 4.54 -5.49 -6.89
N ASP A 39 3.92 -6.35 -7.70
CA ASP A 39 3.05 -5.91 -8.80
C ASP A 39 1.83 -5.11 -8.29
N GLN A 40 1.25 -5.53 -7.15
CA GLN A 40 0.18 -4.80 -6.47
C GLN A 40 0.61 -3.40 -6.01
N VAL A 41 1.83 -3.26 -5.46
CA VAL A 41 2.39 -1.95 -5.09
C VAL A 41 2.55 -1.07 -6.32
N SER A 42 3.09 -1.60 -7.42
CA SER A 42 3.22 -0.87 -8.68
C SER A 42 1.86 -0.41 -9.23
N ALA A 43 0.85 -1.28 -9.24
CA ALA A 43 -0.49 -0.94 -9.69
C ALA A 43 -1.15 0.14 -8.81
N THR A 44 -0.95 0.06 -7.49
CA THR A 44 -1.42 1.08 -6.54
C THR A 44 -0.81 2.44 -6.84
N ALA A 45 0.50 2.49 -7.11
CA ALA A 45 1.16 3.74 -7.47
C ALA A 45 0.59 4.35 -8.77
N VAL A 46 0.37 3.53 -9.79
CA VAL A 46 -0.26 3.97 -11.05
C VAL A 46 -1.65 4.54 -10.80
N TYR A 47 -2.46 3.87 -9.97
CA TYR A 47 -3.80 4.34 -9.62
C TYR A 47 -3.77 5.70 -8.90
N LEU A 48 -2.88 5.86 -7.92
CA LEU A 48 -2.76 7.10 -7.16
C LEU A 48 -2.36 8.28 -8.06
N LEU A 49 -1.38 8.07 -8.95
CA LEU A 49 -0.94 9.08 -9.92
C LEU A 49 -2.03 9.44 -10.94
N ALA A 50 -2.79 8.45 -11.40
CA ALA A 50 -3.81 8.67 -12.41
C ALA A 50 -5.07 9.35 -11.86
N ARG A 51 -5.42 9.11 -10.59
CA ARG A 51 -6.76 9.40 -10.08
C ARG A 51 -6.80 10.11 -8.73
N ALA A 52 -5.97 9.68 -7.77
CA ALA A 52 -6.08 10.15 -6.39
C ALA A 52 -5.45 11.53 -6.16
N PHE A 53 -4.40 11.87 -6.92
CA PHE A 53 -3.72 13.18 -6.81
C PHE A 53 -4.22 14.23 -7.81
N ARG A 54 -5.31 13.94 -8.52
CA ARG A 54 -5.94 14.88 -9.47
C ARG A 54 -7.26 15.47 -8.98
N THR A 55 -7.70 15.09 -7.77
CA THR A 55 -8.88 15.61 -7.07
C THR A 55 -8.50 16.76 -6.17
#